data_AF-M2RCN2-F1
#
_entry.id   AF-M2RCN2-F1
#
_cell.length_a   1.000
_cell.length_b   1.000
_cell.length_c   1.000
_cell.angle_alpha   90.00
_cell.angle_beta   90.00
_cell.angle_gamma   90.00
#
_symmetry.space_group_name_H-M   'P 1'
#
loop_
_entity.id
_entity.type
_entity.pdbx_description
1 polymer ?
#
loop_
_entity_poly.entity_id
_entity_poly.type
_entity_poly.pdbx_seq_one_letter_code
_entity_poly.pdbx_strand_id
1 'polypeptide(L)'
;MPSVEGTVVREIDANSRVIGTWEIDGRTNTFTFNLSNSMPMFKSGAATLTYDTTDDLTGTCTFQGLIGRNQIKVTLDDAVTVSGSLDTAIRVNASVNGTGIWQQS
;
A
#
# COMPACT_ATOMS: atom_id res chain seq x y z
N MET A 1 -13.44 -12.06 -3.57
CA MET A 1 -12.73 -10.78 -3.40
C MET A 1 -13.52 -9.77 -2.58
N PRO A 2 -13.46 -9.85 -1.24
CA PRO A 2 -13.78 -8.72 -0.37
C PRO A 2 -12.93 -7.48 -0.69
N SER A 3 -13.45 -6.30 -0.36
CA SER A 3 -12.72 -5.04 -0.43
C SER A 3 -12.97 -4.20 0.82
N VAL A 4 -11.91 -3.56 1.33
CA VAL A 4 -11.97 -2.71 2.52
C VAL A 4 -11.23 -1.40 2.27
N GLU A 5 -11.78 -0.28 2.76
CA GLU A 5 -11.09 1.01 2.71
C GLU A 5 -10.16 1.17 3.92
N GLY A 6 -9.04 1.84 3.69
CA GLY A 6 -8.05 2.17 4.69
C GLY A 6 -7.16 3.29 4.21
N THR A 7 -5.95 3.36 4.74
CA THR A 7 -5.01 4.44 4.42
C THR A 7 -3.72 3.89 3.86
N VAL A 8 -3.06 4.66 2.99
CA VAL A 8 -1.65 4.45 2.63
C VAL A 8 -0.91 5.77 2.80
N VAL A 9 0.19 5.75 3.54
CA VAL A 9 0.95 6.93 3.92
C VAL A 9 2.44 6.72 3.69
N ARG A 10 3.07 7.73 3.08
CA ARG A 10 4.52 7.90 3.06
C ARG A 10 4.87 9.26 3.67
N GLU A 11 5.49 9.25 4.85
CA GLU A 11 5.92 10.48 5.54
C GLU A 11 7.23 11.04 4.95
N ILE A 12 7.52 12.32 5.23
CA ILE A 12 8.71 13.03 4.71
C ILE A 12 10.03 12.38 5.17
N ASP A 13 10.11 11.97 6.44
CA ASP A 13 11.32 11.41 7.07
C ASP A 13 11.35 9.87 7.07
N ALA A 14 10.49 9.23 6.27
CA ALA A 14 10.28 7.79 6.34
C ALA A 14 11.40 6.93 5.72
N ASN A 15 12.53 7.50 5.26
CA ASN A 15 13.61 6.77 4.58
C ASN A 15 13.09 5.73 3.54
N SER A 16 12.18 6.19 2.67
CA SER A 16 11.48 5.40 1.64
C SER A 16 10.41 4.41 2.11
N ARG A 17 10.14 4.32 3.42
CA ARG A 17 9.08 3.48 3.98
C ARG A 17 7.70 4.03 3.67
N VAL A 18 6.79 3.13 3.28
CA VAL A 18 5.36 3.36 3.09
C VAL A 18 4.61 2.40 4.00
N ILE A 19 3.53 2.89 4.60
CA ILE A 19 2.67 2.11 5.50
C ILE A 19 1.24 2.18 4.97
N GLY A 20 0.67 1.02 4.69
CA GLY A 20 -0.77 0.84 4.46
C GLY A 20 -1.44 0.27 5.71
N THR A 21 -2.64 0.73 6.05
CA THR A 21 -3.38 0.30 7.24
C THR A 21 -4.86 0.13 6.93
N TRP A 22 -5.41 -1.04 7.28
CA TRP A 22 -6.82 -1.41 7.09
C TRP A 22 -7.37 -2.10 8.34
N GLU A 23 -8.65 -1.89 8.64
CA GLU A 23 -9.38 -2.57 9.71
C GLU A 23 -10.20 -3.71 9.13
N ILE A 24 -9.90 -4.96 9.50
CA ILE A 24 -10.55 -6.16 8.97
C ILE A 24 -10.91 -7.05 10.13
N ASP A 25 -12.19 -7.42 10.26
CA ASP A 25 -12.72 -8.27 11.34
C ASP A 25 -12.31 -7.82 12.75
N GLY A 26 -12.20 -6.50 12.95
CA GLY A 26 -11.81 -5.88 14.23
C GLY A 26 -10.32 -5.94 14.55
N ARG A 27 -9.46 -6.25 13.56
CA ARG A 27 -8.00 -6.23 13.67
C ARG A 27 -7.39 -5.22 12.70
N THR A 28 -6.34 -4.56 13.16
CA THR A 28 -5.55 -3.67 12.32
C THR A 28 -4.57 -4.50 11.50
N ASN A 29 -4.71 -4.45 10.18
CA ASN A 29 -3.81 -5.07 9.22
C ASN A 29 -2.92 -4.00 8.60
N THR A 30 -1.61 -4.14 8.77
CA THR A 30 -0.62 -3.17 8.31
C THR A 30 0.31 -3.79 7.28
N PHE A 31 0.42 -3.16 6.12
CA PHE A 31 1.43 -3.50 5.11
C PHE A 31 2.54 -2.45 5.12
N THR A 32 3.77 -2.86 5.40
CA THR A 32 4.93 -1.99 5.37
C THR A 32 5.87 -2.41 4.25
N PHE A 33 6.23 -1.47 3.38
CA PHE A 33 7.16 -1.71 2.29
C PHE A 33 8.06 -0.51 2.03
N ASN A 34 9.21 -0.75 1.40
CA ASN A 34 10.15 0.30 1.05
C ASN A 34 10.14 0.52 -0.46
N LEU A 35 10.14 1.79 -0.86
CA LEU A 35 10.28 2.19 -2.25
C LEU A 35 11.76 2.24 -2.64
N SER A 36 12.09 1.66 -3.78
CA SER A 36 13.44 1.73 -4.38
C SER A 36 13.78 3.12 -4.92
N ASN A 37 12.76 3.91 -5.27
CA ASN A 37 12.90 5.25 -5.82
C ASN A 37 12.64 6.33 -4.76
N SER A 38 13.37 7.43 -4.85
CA SER A 38 13.05 8.64 -4.08
C SER A 38 11.70 9.19 -4.55
N MET A 39 10.68 9.04 -3.71
CA MET A 39 9.34 9.60 -3.94
C MET A 39 9.08 10.71 -2.92
N PRO A 40 8.27 11.73 -3.27
CA PRO A 40 7.79 12.71 -2.30
C PRO A 40 6.88 12.02 -1.26
N MET A 41 6.58 12.72 -0.16
CA MET A 41 5.51 12.30 0.74
C MET A 41 4.17 12.23 -0.01
N PHE A 42 3.31 11.31 0.38
CA PHE A 42 1.95 11.21 -0.14
C PHE A 42 1.05 10.50 0.87
N LYS A 43 -0.25 10.71 0.69
CA LYS A 43 -1.31 10.02 1.43
C LYS A 43 -2.43 9.64 0.47
N SER A 44 -3.00 8.46 0.69
CA SER A 44 -4.28 8.01 0.14
C SER A 44 -5.17 7.70 1.33
N GLY A 45 -6.13 8.57 1.64
CA GLY A 45 -7.03 8.44 2.79
C GLY A 45 -8.17 7.43 2.59
N ALA A 46 -8.46 7.08 1.35
CA ALA A 46 -9.47 6.08 0.96
C ALA A 46 -8.82 5.03 0.03
N ALA A 47 -7.77 4.37 0.51
CA ALA A 47 -7.12 3.28 -0.21
C ALA A 47 -7.91 1.99 -0.07
N THR A 48 -8.38 1.42 -1.17
CA THR A 48 -9.06 0.13 -1.23
C THR A 48 -8.04 -1.01 -1.26
N LEU A 49 -8.14 -1.92 -0.29
CA LEU A 49 -7.49 -3.22 -0.29
C LEU A 49 -8.49 -4.26 -0.79
N THR A 50 -8.11 -5.03 -1.82
CA THR A 50 -8.85 -6.17 -2.35
C THR A 50 -8.02 -7.43 -2.14
N TYR A 51 -8.61 -8.46 -1.56
CA TYR A 51 -7.96 -9.72 -1.18
C TYR A 51 -8.96 -10.87 -1.32
N ASP A 52 -8.54 -12.12 -1.19
CA ASP A 52 -9.46 -13.27 -1.21
C ASP A 52 -9.75 -13.80 0.19
N THR A 53 -8.70 -13.95 1.01
CA THR A 53 -8.78 -14.42 2.39
C THR A 53 -7.86 -13.62 3.31
N THR A 54 -8.12 -13.61 4.62
CA THR A 54 -7.22 -12.97 5.59
C THR A 54 -5.84 -13.63 5.66
N ASP A 55 -5.72 -14.86 5.19
CA ASP A 55 -4.44 -15.57 5.09
C ASP A 55 -3.54 -14.98 4.00
N ASP A 56 -4.08 -14.19 3.06
CA ASP A 56 -3.30 -13.45 2.07
C ASP A 56 -2.61 -12.21 2.68
N LEU A 57 -3.01 -11.82 3.90
CA LEU A 57 -2.59 -10.59 4.58
C LEU A 57 -1.61 -10.87 5.73
N THR A 58 -0.65 -11.75 5.47
CA THR A 58 0.35 -12.18 6.47
C THR A 58 1.73 -12.36 5.86
N GLY A 59 2.77 -12.27 6.70
CA GLY A 59 4.14 -12.56 6.32
C GLY A 59 4.76 -11.57 5.31
N THR A 60 5.87 -12.01 4.71
CA THR A 60 6.60 -11.24 3.69
C THR A 60 6.06 -11.57 2.31
N CYS A 61 5.77 -10.55 1.50
CA CYS A 61 5.31 -10.70 0.13
C CYS A 61 6.10 -9.79 -0.82
N THR A 62 6.05 -10.12 -2.11
CA THR A 62 6.52 -9.25 -3.18
C THR A 62 5.42 -8.30 -3.60
N PHE A 63 5.78 -7.11 -4.08
CA PHE A 63 4.82 -6.19 -4.67
C PHE A 63 5.35 -5.62 -5.99
N GLN A 64 4.42 -5.25 -6.86
CA GLN A 64 4.69 -4.51 -8.09
C GLN A 64 3.51 -3.58 -8.43
N GLY A 65 3.79 -2.45 -9.07
CA GLY A 65 2.72 -1.55 -9.50
C GLY A 65 3.19 -0.16 -9.89
N LEU A 66 2.27 0.80 -9.75
CA LEU A 66 2.44 2.19 -10.15
C LEU A 66 2.02 3.12 -9.01
N ILE A 67 2.90 4.05 -8.67
CA ILE A 67 2.54 5.24 -7.90
C ILE A 67 2.60 6.42 -8.86
N GLY A 68 1.42 6.84 -9.30
CA GLY A 68 1.22 7.93 -10.25
C GLY A 68 0.97 9.26 -9.56
N ARG A 69 0.76 10.30 -10.38
CA ARG A 69 0.55 11.66 -9.88
C ARG A 69 -0.64 11.77 -8.91
N ASN A 70 -1.72 11.05 -9.16
CA ASN A 70 -2.96 11.15 -8.41
C ASN A 70 -3.45 9.80 -7.87
N GLN A 71 -2.66 8.74 -8.02
CA GLN A 71 -3.13 7.39 -7.68
C GLN A 71 -2.01 6.48 -7.20
N ILE A 72 -2.39 5.50 -6.41
CA ILE A 72 -1.61 4.32 -6.11
C ILE A 72 -2.34 3.10 -6.67
N LYS A 73 -1.59 2.17 -7.27
CA LYS A 73 -2.07 0.82 -7.61
C LYS A 73 -0.91 -0.15 -7.52
N VAL A 74 -0.91 -1.03 -6.52
CA VAL A 74 0.08 -2.09 -6.34
C VAL A 74 -0.61 -3.44 -6.16
N THR A 75 0.01 -4.47 -6.71
CA THR A 75 -0.39 -5.87 -6.58
C THR A 75 0.67 -6.60 -5.77
N LEU A 76 0.26 -7.41 -4.80
CA LEU A 76 1.11 -8.16 -3.90
C LEU A 76 0.90 -9.65 -4.15
N ASP A 77 2.00 -10.37 -4.40
CA ASP A 77 2.04 -11.80 -4.78
C ASP A 77 0.96 -12.22 -5.81
N ASP A 78 0.64 -11.32 -6.74
CA ASP A 78 -0.39 -11.46 -7.78
C ASP A 78 -1.82 -11.79 -7.28
N ALA A 79 -2.09 -11.66 -5.97
CA ALA A 79 -3.36 -12.00 -5.34
C ALA A 79 -4.04 -10.79 -4.67
N VAL A 80 -3.28 -9.97 -3.95
CA VAL A 80 -3.81 -8.83 -3.20
C VAL A 80 -3.58 -7.55 -3.98
N THR A 81 -4.58 -6.68 -4.07
CA THR A 81 -4.46 -5.37 -4.72
C THR A 81 -4.72 -4.24 -3.73
N VAL A 82 -3.81 -3.27 -3.69
CA VAL A 82 -4.01 -1.98 -3.03
C VAL A 82 -4.16 -0.92 -4.10
N SER A 83 -5.26 -0.16 -4.07
CA SER A 83 -5.49 0.92 -5.02
C SER A 83 -6.20 2.10 -4.37
N GLY A 84 -5.99 3.31 -4.88
CA GLY A 84 -6.65 4.49 -4.35
C GLY A 84 -6.18 5.78 -5.01
N SER A 85 -6.95 6.85 -4.82
CA SER A 85 -6.53 8.20 -5.20
C SER A 85 -5.66 8.82 -4.12
N LEU A 86 -4.62 9.54 -4.52
CA LEU A 86 -3.85 10.35 -3.58
C LEU A 86 -4.65 11.58 -3.17
N ASP A 87 -4.62 11.91 -1.88
CA ASP A 87 -5.29 13.09 -1.30
C ASP A 87 -4.75 14.39 -1.91
N THR A 88 -3.50 14.38 -2.37
CA THR A 88 -2.86 15.49 -3.06
C THR A 88 -1.96 14.96 -4.17
N ALA A 89 -2.01 15.63 -5.32
CA ALA A 89 -1.22 15.24 -6.47
C ALA A 89 0.28 15.39 -6.21
N ILE A 90 1.07 14.39 -6.58
CA ILE A 90 2.54 14.43 -6.59
C ILE A 90 3.08 14.65 -8.00
N ARG A 91 4.31 15.17 -8.10
CA ARG A 91 4.96 15.44 -9.40
C ARG A 91 5.70 14.23 -9.97
N VAL A 92 5.60 13.08 -9.33
CA VAL A 92 6.29 11.84 -9.72
C VAL A 92 5.27 10.87 -10.32
N ASN A 93 5.74 10.08 -11.28
CA ASN A 93 5.05 8.91 -11.79
C ASN A 93 6.09 7.80 -11.91
N ALA A 94 5.99 6.78 -11.07
CA ALA A 94 7.01 5.74 -10.96
C ALA A 94 6.37 4.36 -10.90
N SER A 95 6.89 3.44 -11.72
CA SER A 95 6.73 2.02 -11.48
C SER A 95 7.53 1.64 -10.24
N VAL A 96 6.91 0.84 -9.38
CA VAL A 96 7.47 0.43 -8.10
C VAL A 96 7.38 -1.08 -7.97
N ASN A 97 8.39 -1.68 -7.37
CA ASN A 97 8.41 -3.09 -7.05
C ASN A 97 9.39 -3.34 -5.90
N GLY A 98 9.21 -4.46 -5.20
CA GLY A 98 10.06 -4.83 -4.09
C GLY A 98 9.41 -5.86 -3.18
N THR A 99 9.80 -5.83 -1.92
CA THR A 99 9.21 -6.66 -0.87
C THR A 99 8.59 -5.80 0.23
N GLY A 100 7.56 -6.32 0.86
CA GLY A 100 6.95 -5.75 2.04
C GLY A 100 6.55 -6.84 3.03
N ILE A 101 6.09 -6.40 4.19
CA ILE A 101 5.66 -7.28 5.27
C ILE A 101 4.27 -6.88 5.76
N TRP A 102 3.42 -7.88 5.94
CA TRP A 102 2.16 -7.76 6.63
C TRP A 102 2.32 -8.00 8.13
N GLN A 103 1.63 -7.19 8.92
CA GLN A 103 1.56 -7.31 10.38
C GLN A 103 0.11 -7.13 10.82
N GLN A 104 -0.33 -7.95 11.78
CA GLN A 104 -1.66 -7.89 12.36
C GLN A 104 -1.53 -7.60 13.86
N SER A 105 -2.41 -6.77 14.41
CA SER A 105 -2.51 -6.49 15.84
C SER A 105 -3.95 -6.59 16.33
#